data_AF-A0A9P8I208-F1
#
_entry.id   AF-A0A9P8I208-F1
#
_cell.length_a   1.000
_cell.length_b   1.000
_cell.length_c   1.000
_cell.angle_alpha   90.00
_cell.angle_beta   90.00
_cell.angle_gamma   90.00
#
_symmetry.space_group_name_H-M   'P 1'
#
loop_
_entity.id
_entity.type
_entity.pdbx_description
1 polymer ?
#
loop_
_entity_poly.entity_id
_entity_poly.type
_entity_poly.pdbx_seq_one_letter_code
_entity_poly.pdbx_strand_id
1 'polypeptide(L)'
;MPRKPSTPLIVTTPSPSSPQTFFDGHPVPALIVFDLDYTLWPFWVDTHVCAPLKGKDGGQRVVDRLGESFAFYPHVPQIFRDARMKNVSLAAASRTEAPELARDMLKSLVVDGKLRGVDYFDYMQIYPGSKTTHLAKLQKQSGVDFADMLFFDDEARNRNVESELGVLMYLVRDGITNDEVDRAVREWRSKRGKSGSYVV
;
A
#
# COMPACT_ATOMS: atom_id res chain seq x y z
N MET A 1 -26.50 -42.32 -8.89
CA MET A 1 -25.43 -41.31 -8.95
C MET A 1 -25.38 -40.59 -7.61
N PRO A 2 -24.40 -40.85 -6.71
CA PRO A 2 -24.29 -40.09 -5.48
C PRO A 2 -23.65 -38.72 -5.77
N ARG A 3 -24.30 -37.64 -5.31
CA ARG A 3 -23.79 -36.26 -5.40
C ARG A 3 -22.55 -36.12 -4.51
N LYS A 4 -21.47 -35.55 -5.06
CA LYS A 4 -20.26 -35.22 -4.29
C LYS A 4 -20.61 -34.17 -3.22
N PRO A 5 -20.06 -34.29 -1.99
CA PRO A 5 -20.22 -33.25 -0.97
C PRO A 5 -19.44 -32.00 -1.38
N SER A 6 -20.12 -30.85 -1.36
CA SER A 6 -19.53 -29.53 -1.53
C SER A 6 -18.73 -29.15 -0.29
N THR A 7 -17.43 -28.90 -0.46
CA THR A 7 -16.55 -28.38 0.60
C THR A 7 -17.03 -27.00 1.06
N PRO A 8 -17.23 -26.76 2.36
CA PRO A 8 -17.60 -25.43 2.85
C PRO A 8 -16.41 -24.48 2.66
N LEU A 9 -16.66 -23.34 2.02
CA LEU A 9 -15.71 -22.23 1.98
C LEU A 9 -15.54 -21.72 3.41
N ILE A 10 -14.34 -21.86 3.96
CA ILE A 10 -13.99 -21.28 5.26
C ILE A 10 -13.95 -19.77 5.07
N VAL A 11 -15.01 -19.09 5.49
CA VAL A 11 -15.03 -17.64 5.66
C VAL A 11 -14.24 -17.36 6.95
N THR A 12 -12.97 -17.01 6.82
CA THR A 12 -12.19 -16.50 7.95
C THR A 12 -12.74 -15.14 8.34
N THR A 13 -13.42 -15.06 9.48
CA THR A 13 -13.83 -13.79 10.08
C THR A 13 -12.58 -12.97 10.39
N PRO A 14 -12.39 -11.79 9.76
CA PRO A 14 -11.23 -10.96 10.03
C PRO A 14 -11.24 -10.45 11.47
N SER A 15 -10.05 -10.30 12.04
CA SER A 15 -9.86 -9.61 13.32
C SER A 15 -10.35 -8.15 13.20
N PRO A 16 -10.78 -7.48 14.30
CA PRO A 16 -11.15 -6.05 14.27
C PRO A 16 -9.98 -5.14 13.81
N SER A 17 -8.78 -5.71 13.67
CA SER A 17 -7.55 -5.06 13.21
C SER A 17 -7.22 -5.31 11.72
N SER A 18 -8.06 -5.95 10.92
CA SER A 18 -7.79 -6.22 9.48
C SER A 18 -8.76 -5.49 8.54
N PRO A 19 -8.34 -5.08 7.32
CA PRO A 19 -9.25 -4.59 6.29
C PRO A 19 -10.28 -5.67 5.91
N GLN A 20 -11.57 -5.39 6.11
CA GLN A 20 -12.65 -6.36 5.87
C GLN A 20 -12.76 -6.75 4.39
N THR A 21 -12.52 -5.79 3.51
CA THR A 21 -12.63 -5.96 2.05
C THR A 21 -11.63 -6.96 1.47
N PHE A 22 -10.57 -7.29 2.20
CA PHE A 22 -9.66 -8.37 1.82
C PHE A 22 -10.24 -9.77 2.07
N PHE A 23 -11.23 -9.90 2.95
CA PHE A 23 -11.75 -11.19 3.42
C PHE A 23 -13.24 -11.41 3.11
N ASP A 24 -13.92 -10.44 2.51
CA ASP A 24 -15.36 -10.48 2.23
C ASP A 24 -15.75 -11.30 0.98
N GLY A 25 -14.79 -11.92 0.29
CA GLY A 25 -15.03 -12.79 -0.86
C GLY A 25 -15.30 -12.05 -2.18
N HIS A 26 -15.22 -10.72 -2.19
CA HIS A 26 -15.34 -9.91 -3.39
C HIS A 26 -13.97 -9.57 -4.01
N PRO A 27 -13.93 -9.15 -5.28
CA PRO A 27 -12.67 -8.78 -5.95
C PRO A 27 -11.88 -7.73 -5.17
N VAL A 28 -10.56 -7.85 -5.19
CA VAL A 28 -9.59 -6.88 -4.65
C VAL A 28 -8.67 -6.40 -5.77
N PRO A 29 -8.04 -5.21 -5.64
CA PRO A 29 -7.04 -4.76 -6.59
C PRO A 29 -5.91 -5.80 -6.72
N ALA A 30 -5.39 -5.98 -7.93
CA ALA A 30 -4.25 -6.88 -8.16
C ALA A 30 -2.93 -6.25 -7.66
N LEU A 31 -2.84 -4.93 -7.71
CA LEU A 31 -1.71 -4.15 -7.21
C LEU A 31 -2.20 -2.99 -6.35
N ILE A 32 -1.68 -2.89 -5.13
CA ILE A 32 -1.84 -1.70 -4.29
C ILE A 32 -0.53 -0.93 -4.27
N VAL A 33 -0.61 0.35 -4.61
CA VAL A 33 0.52 1.27 -4.65
C VAL A 33 0.40 2.25 -3.48
N PHE A 34 1.47 2.46 -2.74
CA PHE A 34 1.53 3.43 -1.65
C PHE A 34 2.53 4.54 -1.97
N ASP A 35 2.16 5.78 -1.70
CA ASP A 35 3.16 6.78 -1.31
C ASP A 35 3.84 6.40 0.02
N LEU A 36 4.90 7.11 0.41
CA LEU A 36 5.63 6.84 1.64
C LEU A 36 5.32 7.87 2.73
N ASP A 37 5.64 9.14 2.49
CA ASP A 37 5.57 10.20 3.50
C ASP A 37 4.11 10.56 3.76
N TYR A 38 3.71 10.70 5.02
CA TYR A 38 2.31 10.91 5.45
C TYR A 38 1.29 9.84 5.01
N THR A 39 1.73 8.80 4.31
CA THR A 39 0.92 7.64 3.92
C THR A 39 1.26 6.42 4.78
N LEU A 40 2.54 6.03 4.83
CA LEU A 40 3.02 4.91 5.64
C LEU A 40 3.58 5.33 6.99
N TRP A 41 4.04 6.57 7.11
CA TRP A 41 4.57 7.14 8.35
C TRP A 41 4.28 8.64 8.46
N PRO A 42 4.23 9.24 9.67
CA PRO A 42 3.75 10.61 9.88
C PRO A 42 4.84 11.70 9.71
N PHE A 43 5.69 11.61 8.68
CA PHE A 43 6.77 12.56 8.46
C PHE A 43 7.27 12.54 7.01
N TRP A 44 7.91 13.62 6.57
CA TRP A 44 8.78 13.63 5.39
C TRP A 44 10.17 13.07 5.71
N VAL A 45 10.58 12.01 5.01
CA VAL A 45 11.87 11.33 5.24
C VAL A 45 13.08 12.16 4.86
N ASP A 46 12.97 13.06 3.88
CA ASP A 46 14.07 13.95 3.45
C ASP A 46 14.25 15.19 4.33
N THR A 47 13.26 15.47 5.19
CA THR A 47 13.23 16.70 6.00
C THR A 47 13.45 16.41 7.47
N HIS A 48 12.76 15.39 8.01
CA HIS A 48 12.73 15.15 9.45
C HIS A 48 13.75 14.11 9.93
N VAL A 49 14.35 13.33 9.03
CA VAL A 49 15.14 12.16 9.41
C VAL A 49 16.63 12.39 9.15
N CYS A 50 17.47 12.14 10.15
CA CYS A 50 18.92 12.26 10.01
C CYS A 50 19.64 10.90 10.08
N ALA A 51 20.12 10.41 8.94
CA ALA A 51 20.94 9.19 8.86
C ALA A 51 22.21 9.24 9.74
N PRO A 52 22.76 8.09 10.19
CA PRO A 52 22.27 6.72 9.95
C PRO A 52 21.07 6.33 10.82
N LEU A 53 20.34 5.32 10.36
CA LEU A 53 19.20 4.74 11.07
C LEU A 53 19.60 3.48 11.85
N LYS A 54 19.01 3.32 13.04
CA LYS A 54 19.18 2.12 13.88
C LYS A 54 17.83 1.61 14.35
N GLY A 55 17.50 0.37 13.99
CA GLY A 55 16.31 -0.31 14.50
C GLY A 55 16.31 -0.43 16.03
N LYS A 56 15.14 -0.27 16.62
CA LYS A 56 14.86 -0.36 18.06
C LYS A 56 13.57 -1.16 18.30
N ASP A 57 13.46 -1.75 19.49
CA ASP A 57 12.28 -2.50 19.93
C ASP A 57 11.89 -3.64 18.98
N GLY A 58 12.90 -4.40 18.54
CA GLY A 58 12.72 -5.47 17.56
C GLY A 58 12.41 -4.98 16.15
N GLY A 59 12.66 -3.70 15.85
CA GLY A 59 12.38 -3.06 14.56
C GLY A 59 11.02 -2.40 14.46
N GLN A 60 10.24 -2.32 15.54
CA GLN A 60 8.96 -1.58 15.56
C GLN A 60 9.15 -0.07 15.36
N ARG A 61 10.31 0.45 15.76
CA ARG A 61 10.72 1.82 15.50
C ARG A 61 12.18 1.87 15.09
N VAL A 62 12.57 2.97 14.47
CA VAL A 62 13.97 3.29 14.18
C VAL A 62 14.33 4.56 14.90
N VAL A 63 15.59 4.66 15.30
CA VAL A 63 16.15 5.87 15.87
C VAL A 63 17.25 6.38 14.95
N ASP A 64 17.23 7.67 14.70
CA ASP A 64 18.19 8.34 13.83
C ASP A 64 19.45 8.79 14.61
N ARG A 65 20.37 9.53 13.98
CA ARG A 65 21.59 9.98 14.67
C ARG A 65 21.34 11.02 15.77
N LEU A 66 20.22 11.74 15.71
CA LEU A 66 19.85 12.79 16.66
C LEU A 66 19.08 12.21 17.85
N GLY A 67 18.71 10.93 17.80
CA GLY A 67 17.95 10.25 18.84
C GLY A 67 16.44 10.34 18.63
N GLU A 68 15.98 10.87 17.50
CA GLU A 68 14.56 10.94 17.16
C GLU A 68 14.03 9.57 16.73
N SER A 69 12.78 9.28 17.11
CA SER A 69 12.17 7.97 16.93
C SER A 69 11.10 8.00 15.85
N PHE A 70 11.20 7.10 14.88
CA PHE A 70 10.32 7.02 13.71
C PHE A 70 9.73 5.62 13.59
N ALA A 71 8.46 5.53 13.17
CA ALA A 71 7.74 4.28 12.99
C ALA A 71 6.68 4.41 11.88
N PHE A 72 6.18 3.27 11.41
CA PHE A 72 4.98 3.26 10.57
C PHE A 72 3.75 3.75 11.34
N TYR A 73 2.71 4.16 10.60
CA TYR A 73 1.36 4.22 11.15
C TYR A 73 0.93 2.84 11.70
N PRO A 74 0.12 2.78 12.78
CA PRO A 74 -0.10 1.53 13.51
C PRO A 74 -0.73 0.39 12.69
N HIS A 75 -1.49 0.70 11.64
CA HIS A 75 -2.20 -0.28 10.83
C HIS A 75 -1.36 -0.85 9.68
N VAL A 76 -0.28 -0.16 9.27
CA VAL A 76 0.56 -0.55 8.12
C VAL A 76 1.06 -1.99 8.22
N PRO A 77 1.60 -2.46 9.37
CA PRO A 77 2.11 -3.82 9.46
C PRO A 77 1.03 -4.91 9.25
N GLN A 78 -0.21 -4.64 9.64
CA GLN A 78 -1.33 -5.57 9.45
C GLN A 78 -1.84 -5.53 8.01
N ILE A 79 -1.97 -4.34 7.41
CA ILE A 79 -2.35 -4.15 6.01
C ILE A 79 -1.40 -4.90 5.06
N PHE A 80 -0.08 -4.78 5.30
CA PHE A 80 0.93 -5.46 4.48
C PHE A 80 0.83 -6.98 4.55
N ARG A 81 0.65 -7.52 5.77
CA ARG A 81 0.44 -8.96 5.99
C ARG A 81 -0.82 -9.48 5.29
N ASP A 82 -1.93 -8.76 5.44
CA ASP A 82 -3.21 -9.19 4.90
C ASP A 82 -3.24 -9.10 3.37
N ALA A 83 -2.64 -8.07 2.79
CA ALA A 83 -2.46 -7.96 1.34
C ALA A 83 -1.67 -9.15 0.78
N ARG A 84 -0.53 -9.50 1.40
CA ARG A 84 0.29 -10.66 1.00
C ARG A 84 -0.47 -11.97 1.14
N MET A 85 -1.23 -12.16 2.23
CA MET A 85 -2.07 -13.34 2.44
C MET A 85 -3.14 -13.49 1.34
N LYS A 86 -3.58 -12.37 0.76
CA LYS A 86 -4.56 -12.33 -0.33
C LYS A 86 -3.95 -12.28 -1.72
N ASN A 87 -2.64 -12.51 -1.84
CA ASN A 87 -1.91 -12.44 -3.10
C ASN A 87 -2.10 -11.10 -3.83
N VAL A 88 -2.25 -10.01 -3.06
CA VAL A 88 -2.25 -8.65 -3.59
C VAL A 88 -0.81 -8.16 -3.59
N SER A 89 -0.29 -7.84 -4.77
CA SER A 89 1.05 -7.26 -4.89
C SER A 89 1.08 -5.86 -4.32
N LEU A 90 2.23 -5.48 -3.75
CA LEU A 90 2.43 -4.15 -3.19
C LEU A 90 3.55 -3.41 -3.92
N ALA A 91 3.33 -2.12 -4.16
CA ALA A 91 4.35 -1.25 -4.74
C ALA A 91 4.48 0.08 -3.97
N ALA A 92 5.67 0.67 -4.03
CA ALA A 92 5.92 2.03 -3.55
C ALA A 92 6.11 2.99 -4.72
N ALA A 93 5.49 4.16 -4.65
CA ALA A 93 5.71 5.28 -5.56
C ALA A 93 5.93 6.54 -4.72
N SER A 94 7.16 7.02 -4.56
CA SER A 94 7.48 8.21 -3.75
C SER A 94 8.36 9.20 -4.49
N ARG A 95 8.13 10.48 -4.18
CA ARG A 95 8.79 11.63 -4.79
C ARG A 95 9.91 12.23 -3.94
N THR A 96 10.23 11.61 -2.81
CA THR A 96 11.25 12.12 -1.89
C THR A 96 12.58 12.43 -2.57
N GLU A 97 13.23 13.51 -2.11
CA GLU A 97 14.59 13.89 -2.51
C GLU A 97 15.66 13.04 -1.82
N ALA A 98 15.29 12.16 -0.88
CA ALA A 98 16.19 11.23 -0.19
C ALA A 98 15.86 9.74 -0.47
N PRO A 99 15.98 9.24 -1.72
CA PRO A 99 15.56 7.89 -2.07
C PRO A 99 16.29 6.76 -1.33
N GLU A 100 17.56 6.95 -1.01
CA GLU A 100 18.35 5.94 -0.27
C GLU A 100 17.89 5.86 1.18
N LEU A 101 17.66 7.02 1.83
CA LEU A 101 17.18 7.09 3.19
C LEU A 101 15.78 6.49 3.34
N ALA A 102 14.89 6.73 2.38
CA ALA A 102 13.56 6.11 2.34
C ALA A 102 13.64 4.58 2.26
N ARG A 103 14.56 4.04 1.45
CA ARG A 103 14.80 2.59 1.37
C ARG A 103 15.38 2.06 2.67
N ASP A 104 16.29 2.80 3.31
CA ASP A 104 16.88 2.41 4.58
C ASP A 104 15.88 2.44 5.74
N MET A 105 14.92 3.37 5.71
CA MET A 105 13.76 3.39 6.62
C MET A 105 12.94 2.10 6.47
N LEU A 106 12.55 1.75 5.24
CA LEU A 106 11.81 0.52 4.95
C LEU A 106 12.58 -0.77 5.32
N LYS A 107 13.91 -0.77 5.17
CA LYS A 107 14.77 -1.91 5.60
C LYS A 107 14.91 -2.01 7.12
N SER A 108 14.72 -0.91 7.83
CA SER A 108 14.97 -0.83 9.28
C SER A 108 13.70 -1.08 10.10
N LEU A 109 12.53 -0.80 9.53
CA LEU A 109 11.23 -1.08 10.14
C LEU A 109 10.79 -2.52 9.86
N VAL A 110 10.41 -3.25 10.91
CA VAL A 110 9.95 -4.64 10.89
C VAL A 110 8.41 -4.68 10.98
N VAL A 111 7.80 -5.56 10.18
CA VAL A 111 6.33 -5.67 10.06
C VAL A 111 5.76 -6.81 10.89
N ASP A 112 6.38 -7.99 10.89
CA ASP A 112 5.82 -9.20 11.52
C ASP A 112 6.82 -9.96 12.39
N GLY A 113 7.76 -9.21 13.00
CA GLY A 113 8.85 -9.75 13.82
C GLY A 113 9.93 -10.49 13.02
N LYS A 114 9.76 -10.62 11.69
CA LYS A 114 10.69 -11.33 10.82
C LYS A 114 11.03 -10.55 9.56
N LEU A 115 10.01 -10.14 8.81
CA LEU A 115 10.12 -9.41 7.56
C LEU A 115 10.13 -7.90 7.81
N ARG A 116 10.96 -7.21 7.04
CA ARG A 116 11.07 -5.75 7.04
C ARG A 116 10.04 -5.15 6.09
N GLY A 117 9.72 -3.88 6.26
CA GLY A 117 8.79 -3.16 5.36
C GLY A 117 9.19 -3.29 3.89
N VAL A 118 10.49 -3.23 3.59
CA VAL A 118 11.01 -3.40 2.23
C VAL A 118 10.69 -4.77 1.61
N ASP A 119 10.60 -5.83 2.42
CA ASP A 119 10.41 -7.22 1.97
C ASP A 119 8.95 -7.52 1.54
N TYR A 120 8.06 -6.55 1.71
CA TYR A 120 6.66 -6.61 1.29
C TYR A 120 6.42 -5.95 -0.07
N PHE A 121 7.34 -5.10 -0.54
CA PHE A 121 7.19 -4.42 -1.82
C PHE A 121 7.77 -5.24 -2.97
N ASP A 122 6.92 -5.61 -3.93
CA ASP A 122 7.33 -6.29 -5.16
C ASP A 122 8.01 -5.31 -6.13
N TYR A 123 7.58 -4.04 -6.10
CA TYR A 123 8.06 -2.99 -6.99
C TYR A 123 8.25 -1.67 -6.24
N MET A 124 9.30 -0.92 -6.55
CA MET A 124 9.55 0.38 -5.92
C MET A 124 10.04 1.40 -6.94
N GLN A 125 9.30 2.51 -7.05
CA GLN A 125 9.70 3.71 -7.77
C GLN A 125 9.84 4.85 -6.75
N ILE A 126 11.04 5.01 -6.18
CA ILE A 126 11.35 6.01 -5.15
C ILE A 126 12.44 6.93 -5.72
N TYR A 127 12.03 8.12 -6.16
CA TYR A 127 12.88 9.19 -6.70
C TYR A 127 12.03 10.43 -7.04
N PRO A 128 12.63 11.64 -7.13
CA PRO A 128 11.92 12.86 -7.55
C PRO A 128 11.30 12.74 -8.95
N GLY A 129 10.04 13.13 -9.10
CA GLY A 129 9.33 13.07 -10.39
C GLY A 129 7.81 13.19 -10.28
N SER A 130 7.09 12.92 -11.36
CA SER A 130 5.62 12.87 -11.34
C SER A 130 5.10 11.48 -11.01
N LYS A 131 4.05 11.36 -10.19
CA LYS A 131 3.40 10.07 -9.86
C LYS A 131 2.90 9.33 -11.09
N THR A 132 2.57 10.05 -12.15
CA THR A 132 2.21 9.47 -13.45
C THR A 132 3.37 8.69 -14.06
N THR A 133 4.60 9.20 -13.97
CA THR A 133 5.81 8.49 -14.41
C THR A 133 6.10 7.27 -13.54
N HIS A 134 5.96 7.39 -12.21
CA HIS A 134 6.14 6.25 -11.30
C HIS A 134 5.15 5.14 -11.60
N LEU A 135 3.85 5.45 -11.68
CA LEU A 135 2.79 4.47 -11.96
C LEU A 135 2.92 3.82 -13.34
N ALA A 136 3.31 4.57 -14.38
CA ALA A 136 3.56 4.00 -15.70
C ALA A 136 4.70 2.96 -15.69
N LYS A 137 5.77 3.21 -14.93
CA LYS A 137 6.85 2.23 -14.76
C LYS A 137 6.39 1.02 -13.94
N LEU A 138 5.59 1.23 -12.89
CA LEU A 138 5.01 0.14 -12.10
C LEU A 138 4.10 -0.75 -12.95
N GLN A 139 3.28 -0.17 -13.82
CA GLN A 139 2.46 -0.90 -14.79
C GLN A 139 3.31 -1.77 -15.70
N LYS A 140 4.39 -1.21 -16.26
CA LYS A 140 5.31 -1.95 -17.11
C LYS A 140 6.03 -3.09 -16.39
N GLN A 141 6.40 -2.90 -15.12
CA GLN A 141 7.11 -3.90 -14.32
C GLN A 141 6.18 -5.02 -13.85
N SER A 142 4.96 -4.68 -13.45
CA SER A 142 4.00 -5.63 -12.90
C SER A 142 3.13 -6.32 -13.95
N GLY A 143 2.92 -5.69 -15.11
CA GLY A 143 1.95 -6.14 -16.11
C GLY A 143 0.50 -5.98 -15.68
N VAL A 144 0.22 -5.32 -14.55
CA VAL A 144 -1.14 -5.11 -14.04
C VAL A 144 -1.75 -3.89 -14.72
N ASP A 145 -2.97 -4.01 -15.25
CA ASP A 145 -3.67 -2.87 -15.85
C ASP A 145 -3.97 -1.77 -14.83
N PHE A 146 -3.97 -0.50 -15.24
CA PHE A 146 -4.23 0.63 -14.35
C PHE A 146 -5.59 0.53 -13.63
N ALA A 147 -6.61 -0.03 -14.29
CA ALA A 147 -7.92 -0.27 -13.70
C ALA A 147 -7.89 -1.34 -12.59
N ASP A 148 -6.89 -2.22 -12.57
CA ASP A 148 -6.63 -3.24 -11.54
C ASP A 148 -5.71 -2.73 -10.41
N MET A 149 -5.30 -1.46 -10.46
CA MET A 149 -4.51 -0.80 -9.43
C MET A 149 -5.35 0.05 -8.48
N LEU A 150 -4.87 0.17 -7.24
CA LEU A 150 -5.35 1.15 -6.27
C LEU A 150 -4.15 1.90 -5.68
N PHE A 151 -4.16 3.22 -5.75
CA PHE A 151 -3.06 4.07 -5.30
C PHE A 151 -3.45 4.92 -4.11
N PHE A 152 -2.70 4.85 -3.01
CA PHE A 152 -2.87 5.67 -1.81
C PHE A 152 -1.79 6.75 -1.74
N ASP A 153 -2.19 7.99 -1.49
CA ASP A 153 -1.30 9.15 -1.42
C ASP A 153 -1.98 10.27 -0.61
N ASP A 154 -1.21 11.07 0.11
CA ASP A 154 -1.73 12.17 0.93
C ASP A 154 -1.83 13.51 0.20
N GLU A 155 -1.18 13.64 -0.96
CA GLU A 155 -1.16 14.88 -1.71
C GLU A 155 -2.25 14.89 -2.81
N ALA A 156 -3.29 15.70 -2.61
CA ALA A 156 -4.39 15.83 -3.57
C ALA A 156 -3.94 16.23 -5.00
N ARG A 157 -2.78 16.89 -5.15
CA ARG A 157 -2.21 17.25 -6.46
C ARG A 157 -1.85 16.03 -7.32
N ASN A 158 -1.61 14.88 -6.71
CA ASN A 158 -1.27 13.63 -7.40
C ASN A 158 -2.53 12.93 -7.96
N ARG A 159 -3.74 13.48 -7.77
CA ARG A 159 -5.00 12.93 -8.31
C ARG A 159 -5.07 12.97 -9.84
N ASN A 160 -4.21 13.74 -10.50
CA ASN A 160 -4.13 13.76 -11.98
C ASN A 160 -3.86 12.37 -12.60
N VAL A 161 -3.32 11.43 -11.83
CA VAL A 161 -3.15 10.02 -12.25
C VAL A 161 -4.47 9.35 -12.65
N GLU A 162 -5.62 9.77 -12.09
CA GLU A 162 -6.91 9.21 -12.47
C GLU A 162 -7.27 9.57 -13.91
N SER A 163 -7.14 10.85 -14.27
CA SER A 163 -7.45 11.34 -15.61
C SER A 163 -6.42 10.93 -16.65
N GLU A 164 -5.15 10.83 -16.26
CA GLU A 164 -4.06 10.55 -17.19
C GLU A 164 -3.84 9.04 -17.44
N LEU A 165 -4.07 8.19 -16.43
CA LEU A 165 -3.77 6.76 -16.50
C LEU A 165 -4.98 5.84 -16.23
N GLY A 166 -6.04 6.35 -15.60
CA GLY A 166 -7.17 5.53 -15.18
C GLY A 166 -6.94 4.73 -13.89
N VAL A 167 -5.87 5.02 -13.14
CA VAL A 167 -5.66 4.46 -11.79
C VAL A 167 -6.58 5.14 -10.79
N LEU A 168 -7.23 4.39 -9.91
CA LEU A 168 -7.95 5.00 -8.78
C LEU A 168 -6.95 5.52 -7.74
N MET A 169 -6.99 6.83 -7.48
CA MET A 169 -6.20 7.46 -6.40
C MET A 169 -7.10 7.74 -5.21
N TYR A 170 -6.76 7.14 -4.09
CA TYR A 170 -7.43 7.35 -2.82
C TYR A 170 -6.61 8.31 -1.95
N LEU A 171 -7.20 9.46 -1.63
CA LEU A 171 -6.57 10.49 -0.80
C LEU A 171 -6.62 10.09 0.67
N VAL A 172 -5.45 9.90 1.28
CA VAL A 172 -5.30 9.60 2.71
C VAL A 172 -4.93 10.91 3.44
N ARG A 173 -5.51 11.20 4.61
CA ARG A 173 -5.23 12.46 5.31
C ARG A 173 -4.31 12.30 6.52
N ASP A 174 -4.53 11.25 7.29
CA ASP A 174 -3.90 11.05 8.59
C ASP A 174 -3.19 9.68 8.64
N GLY A 175 -2.57 9.28 7.53
CA GLY A 175 -1.98 7.97 7.37
C GLY A 175 -2.98 6.86 7.08
N ILE A 176 -2.46 5.76 6.55
CA ILE A 176 -3.33 4.66 6.13
C ILE A 176 -3.84 3.86 7.33
N THR A 177 -5.15 3.55 7.30
CA THR A 177 -5.82 2.69 8.27
C THR A 177 -6.58 1.57 7.55
N ASN A 178 -7.10 0.60 8.30
CA ASN A 178 -7.94 -0.44 7.72
C ASN A 178 -9.23 0.13 7.10
N ASP A 179 -9.79 1.16 7.71
CA ASP A 179 -11.00 1.82 7.22
C ASP A 179 -10.72 2.58 5.91
N GLU A 180 -9.53 3.17 5.78
CA GLU A 180 -9.09 3.78 4.52
C GLU A 180 -8.98 2.72 3.41
N VAL A 181 -8.34 1.58 3.70
CA VAL A 181 -8.25 0.46 2.74
C VAL A 181 -9.64 -0.02 2.34
N ASP A 182 -10.52 -0.21 3.32
CA ASP A 182 -11.88 -0.69 3.07
C ASP A 182 -12.73 0.29 2.26
N ARG A 183 -12.63 1.58 2.54
CA ARG A 183 -13.31 2.61 1.74
C ARG A 183 -12.78 2.63 0.31
N ALA A 184 -11.46 2.60 0.16
CA ALA A 184 -10.79 2.67 -1.13
C ALA A 184 -11.08 1.44 -2.01
N VAL A 185 -11.07 0.22 -1.44
CA VAL A 185 -11.41 -1.00 -2.18
C VAL A 185 -12.89 -1.01 -2.59
N ARG A 186 -13.81 -0.51 -1.75
CA ARG A 186 -15.22 -0.38 -2.14
C ARG A 186 -15.41 0.64 -3.27
N GLU A 187 -14.68 1.76 -3.24
CA GLU A 187 -14.68 2.73 -4.32
C GLU A 187 -14.12 2.15 -5.62
N TRP A 188 -13.01 1.41 -5.54
CA TRP A 188 -12.40 0.69 -6.66
C TRP A 188 -13.40 -0.27 -7.31
N ARG A 189 -14.11 -1.08 -6.52
CA ARG A 189 -15.17 -1.99 -6.99
C ARG A 189 -16.29 -1.22 -7.70
N SER A 190 -16.72 -0.10 -7.13
CA SER A 190 -17.81 0.73 -7.68
C SER A 190 -17.44 1.33 -9.05
N LYS A 191 -16.21 1.86 -9.19
CA LYS A 191 -15.73 2.40 -10.48
C LYS A 191 -15.67 1.30 -11.55
N ARG A 192 -15.22 0.09 -11.22
CA ARG A 192 -15.20 -1.05 -12.17
C ARG A 192 -16.58 -1.54 -12.58
N GLY A 193 -17.53 -1.61 -11.65
CA GLY A 193 -18.91 -2.01 -11.95
C GLY A 193 -19.58 -1.10 -12.98
N LYS A 194 -19.24 0.20 -12.97
CA LYS A 194 -19.72 1.20 -13.94
C LYS A 194 -19.05 1.10 -15.31
N SER A 195 -17.78 0.69 -15.36
CA SER A 195 -17.07 0.47 -16.64
C SER A 195 -17.56 -0.77 -17.40
N GLY A 196 -18.16 -1.74 -16.70
CA GLY A 196 -18.75 -2.95 -17.32
C GLY A 196 -20.19 -2.78 -17.84
N SER A 197 -20.80 -1.60 -17.70
CA SER A 197 -22.22 -1.36 -18.06
C SER A 197 -22.42 -0.63 -19.40
N TYR A 198 -21.34 -0.38 -20.14
CA TYR A 198 -21.40 0.10 -21.53
C TYR A 198 -21.12 -1.04 -22.52
N VAL A 199 -22.00 -2.04 -22.55
CA VAL A 199 -22.17 -2.91 -23.72
C VAL A 199 -23.66 -3.20 -23.88
N VAL A 200 -24.37 -2.29 -24.57
CA VAL A 200 -25.53 -2.62 -25.41
C VAL A 200 -25.55 -1.69 -26.59
#